data_AF-A0A810N0N9-F1
#
_entry.id   AF-A0A810N0N9-F1
#
_cell.length_a   1.000
_cell.length_b   1.000
_cell.length_c   1.000
_cell.angle_alpha   90.00
_cell.angle_beta   90.00
_cell.angle_gamma   90.00
#
_symmetry.space_group_name_H-M   'P 1'
#
loop_
_entity.id
_entity.type
_entity.pdbx_description
1 polymer ?
#
loop_
_entity_poly.entity_id
_entity_poly.type
_entity_poly.pdbx_seq_one_letter_code
_entity_poly.pdbx_strand_id
1 'polypeptide(L)'
;MWHEEIEFPFDGQWYRQEQDFFLARVPSWQIDTSGFDEVERHTIESHRWWSADELESTAERFYPNELPVLLRQLTAVPREPAC
;
A
#
# COMPACT_ATOMS: atom_id res chain seq x y z
N MET A 1 12.74 -0.92 2.55
CA MET A 1 12.29 -0.36 1.25
C MET A 1 12.15 -1.54 0.32
N TRP A 2 10.98 -1.73 -0.26
CA TRP A 2 10.74 -2.71 -1.32
C TRP A 2 10.53 -1.95 -2.62
N HIS A 3 11.12 -2.42 -3.71
CA HIS A 3 11.06 -1.76 -5.01
C HIS A 3 10.53 -2.73 -6.06
N GLU A 4 9.64 -2.26 -6.93
CA GLU A 4 9.20 -3.02 -8.09
C GLU A 4 9.01 -2.14 -9.33
N GLU A 5 9.19 -2.75 -10.50
CA GLU A 5 8.79 -2.20 -11.78
C GLU A 5 7.66 -3.04 -12.36
N ILE A 6 6.58 -2.40 -12.77
CA ILE A 6 5.41 -3.07 -13.36
C ILE A 6 4.93 -2.35 -14.61
N GLU A 7 4.32 -3.11 -15.52
CA GLU A 7 3.61 -2.57 -16.69
C GLU A 7 2.14 -2.98 -16.65
N PHE A 8 1.23 -2.02 -16.84
CA PHE A 8 -0.20 -2.27 -16.82
C PHE A 8 -0.99 -1.24 -17.64
N PRO A 9 -2.18 -1.62 -18.16
CA PRO A 9 -3.09 -0.68 -18.79
C PRO A 9 -3.96 0.00 -17.72
N PHE A 10 -4.12 1.32 -17.83
CA PHE A 10 -5.02 2.13 -17.00
C PHE A 10 -5.56 3.30 -17.81
N ASP A 11 -6.86 3.59 -17.69
CA ASP A 11 -7.55 4.67 -18.43
C ASP A 11 -7.22 4.73 -19.94
N GLY A 12 -7.15 3.57 -20.59
CA GLY A 12 -6.84 3.45 -22.02
C GLY A 12 -5.37 3.66 -22.41
N GLN A 13 -4.48 3.89 -21.44
CA GLN A 13 -3.04 4.06 -21.66
C GLN A 13 -2.23 2.93 -21.01
N TRP A 14 -1.12 2.56 -21.65
CA TRP A 14 -0.13 1.66 -21.06
C TRP A 14 0.87 2.44 -20.22
N TYR A 15 1.08 1.99 -18.99
CA TYR A 15 2.03 2.57 -18.06
C TYR A 15 3.17 1.60 -17.81
N ARG A 16 4.40 2.13 -17.71
CA ARG A 16 5.52 1.51 -16.99
C ARG A 16 5.73 2.31 -15.72
N GLN A 17 5.59 1.66 -14.57
CA GLN A 17 5.66 2.30 -13.26
C GLN A 17 6.78 1.70 -12.44
N GLU A 18 7.57 2.57 -11.81
CA GLU A 18 8.58 2.23 -10.81
C GLU A 18 8.02 2.64 -9.45
N GLN A 19 8.04 1.73 -8.46
CA GLN A 19 7.37 1.94 -7.17
C GLN A 19 8.28 1.55 -6.01
N ASP A 20 8.36 2.44 -5.01
CA ASP A 20 9.03 2.17 -3.74
C ASP A 20 8.02 2.12 -2.58
N PHE A 21 8.01 1.00 -1.86
CA PHE A 21 7.18 0.78 -0.70
C PHE A 21 7.99 0.88 0.60
N PHE A 22 7.41 1.59 1.57
CA PHE A 22 8.02 1.87 2.86
C PHE A 22 7.11 1.45 4.01
N LEU A 23 7.71 0.92 5.09
CA LEU A 23 6.99 0.76 6.36
C LEU A 23 7.11 2.05 7.17
N ALA A 24 5.98 2.74 7.34
CA ALA A 24 5.86 3.86 8.26
C ALA A 24 5.03 3.44 9.49
N ARG A 25 5.52 3.78 10.69
CA ARG A 25 4.78 3.58 11.94
C ARG A 25 4.40 4.94 12.50
N VAL A 26 3.11 5.20 12.61
CA VAL A 26 2.56 6.44 13.17
C VAL A 26 1.88 6.16 14.51
N PRO A 27 1.96 7.08 15.50
CA PRO A 27 1.30 6.88 16.80
C PRO A 27 -0.24 6.91 16.70
N SER A 28 -0.77 7.58 15.68
CA SER A 28 -2.19 7.68 15.37
C SER A 28 -2.38 7.98 13.88
N TRP A 29 -3.55 7.64 13.32
CA TRP A 29 -3.90 7.93 11.93
C TRP A 29 -5.25 8.66 11.84
N GLN A 30 -5.36 9.58 10.88
CA GLN A 30 -6.60 10.17 10.41
C GLN A 30 -6.52 10.18 8.89
N ILE A 31 -7.54 9.65 8.21
CA ILE A 31 -7.57 9.59 6.76
C ILE A 31 -8.22 10.88 6.26
N ASP A 32 -7.48 11.65 5.47
CA ASP A 32 -7.91 12.90 4.85
C ASP A 32 -7.71 12.78 3.34
N THR A 33 -8.82 12.74 2.59
CA THR A 33 -8.83 12.64 1.14
C THR A 33 -9.12 13.98 0.47
N SER A 34 -9.15 15.09 1.22
CA SER A 34 -9.46 16.42 0.68
C SER A 34 -8.42 16.93 -0.33
N GLY A 35 -7.20 16.40 -0.27
CA GLY A 35 -6.10 16.68 -1.20
C GLY A 35 -6.09 15.84 -2.47
N PHE A 36 -7.02 14.89 -2.65
CA PHE A 36 -7.04 14.03 -3.83
C PHE A 36 -7.17 14.85 -5.12
N ASP A 37 -6.42 14.48 -6.15
CA ASP A 37 -6.58 15.02 -7.49
C ASP A 37 -7.84 14.47 -8.20
N GLU A 38 -8.04 14.83 -9.46
CA GLU A 38 -9.21 14.38 -10.21
C GLU A 38 -9.22 12.86 -10.43
N VAL A 39 -8.08 12.26 -10.78
CA VAL A 39 -7.97 10.83 -11.03
C VAL A 39 -8.22 10.06 -9.74
N GLU A 40 -7.60 10.47 -8.63
CA GLU A 40 -7.76 9.83 -7.32
C GLU A 40 -9.21 9.90 -6.83
N ARG A 41 -9.89 11.05 -6.99
CA ARG A 41 -11.31 11.18 -6.64
C ARG A 41 -12.23 10.29 -7.46
N HIS A 42 -11.88 10.00 -8.70
CA HIS A 42 -12.67 9.15 -9.58
C HIS A 42 -12.39 7.66 -9.41
N THR A 43 -11.26 7.28 -8.82
CA THR A 43 -10.80 5.88 -8.78
C THR A 43 -10.69 5.29 -7.38
N ILE A 44 -10.63 6.12 -6.34
CA ILE A 44 -10.56 5.69 -4.95
C ILE A 44 -11.92 5.88 -4.29
N GLU A 45 -12.66 4.79 -4.14
CA GLU A 45 -14.02 4.81 -3.58
C GLU A 45 -14.05 4.71 -2.05
N SER A 46 -13.11 3.96 -1.47
CA SER A 46 -13.07 3.71 -0.03
C SER A 46 -11.68 3.33 0.44
N HIS A 47 -11.51 3.32 1.77
CA HIS A 47 -10.28 2.88 2.42
C HIS A 47 -10.62 2.01 3.63
N ARG A 48 -9.77 1.03 3.90
CA ARG A 48 -9.82 0.25 5.13
C ARG A 48 -8.43 -0.28 5.46
N TRP A 49 -8.23 -0.62 6.72
CA TRP A 49 -7.04 -1.35 7.15
C TRP A 49 -7.22 -2.85 6.92
N TRP A 50 -6.12 -3.49 6.55
CA TRP A 50 -6.04 -4.93 6.36
C TRP A 50 -4.96 -5.49 7.29
N SER A 51 -5.28 -6.62 7.92
CA SER A 51 -4.29 -7.49 8.53
C SER A 51 -3.56 -8.33 7.47
N ALA A 52 -2.39 -8.89 7.84
CA ALA A 52 -1.68 -9.82 6.97
C ALA A 52 -2.53 -11.07 6.64
N ASP A 53 -3.30 -11.58 7.61
CA ASP A 53 -4.19 -12.72 7.41
C ASP A 53 -5.31 -12.41 6.40
N GLU A 54 -5.90 -11.22 6.46
CA GLU A 54 -6.91 -10.79 5.48
C GLU A 54 -6.31 -10.71 4.07
N LEU A 55 -5.10 -10.14 3.93
CA LEU A 55 -4.43 -10.04 2.62
C LEU A 55 -4.06 -11.43 2.05
N GLU A 56 -3.71 -12.40 2.89
CA GLU A 56 -3.42 -13.77 2.42
C GLU A 56 -4.68 -14.53 1.97
N SER A 57 -5.83 -14.21 2.55
CA SER A 57 -7.08 -14.92 2.30
C SER A 57 -7.97 -14.30 1.22
N THR A 58 -7.66 -13.07 0.79
CA THR A 58 -8.53 -12.34 -0.13
C THR A 58 -8.34 -12.74 -1.59
N ALA A 59 -9.42 -12.56 -2.36
CA ALA A 59 -9.38 -12.58 -3.82
C ALA A 59 -9.28 -11.17 -4.42
N GLU A 60 -9.32 -10.12 -3.59
CA GLU A 60 -9.10 -8.75 -4.03
C GLU A 60 -7.64 -8.54 -4.45
N ARG A 61 -7.45 -7.70 -5.46
CA ARG A 61 -6.12 -7.38 -5.97
C ARG A 61 -5.48 -6.30 -5.10
N PHE A 62 -4.24 -6.53 -4.69
CA PHE A 62 -3.41 -5.57 -3.97
C PHE A 62 -1.98 -5.60 -4.51
N TYR A 63 -1.20 -4.59 -4.15
CA TYR A 63 0.19 -4.43 -4.57
C TYR A 63 1.05 -3.93 -3.40
N PRO A 64 2.31 -4.38 -3.29
CA PRO A 64 2.92 -5.45 -4.08
C PRO A 64 2.33 -6.82 -3.69
N ASN A 65 2.54 -7.85 -4.51
CA ASN A 65 2.05 -9.21 -4.20
C ASN A 65 2.71 -9.77 -2.92
N GLU A 66 3.92 -9.32 -2.62
CA GLU A 66 4.72 -9.71 -1.45
C GLU A 66 4.24 -9.02 -0.16
N LEU A 67 3.26 -8.11 -0.24
CA LEU A 67 2.79 -7.31 0.90
C LEU A 67 2.48 -8.14 2.16
N PRO A 68 1.79 -9.29 2.12
CA PRO A 68 1.48 -10.05 3.34
C PRO A 68 2.74 -10.57 4.03
N VAL A 69 3.69 -11.10 3.25
CA VAL A 69 4.97 -11.61 3.75
C VAL A 69 5.81 -10.47 4.32
N LEU A 70 5.89 -9.35 3.61
CA LEU A 70 6.60 -8.14 4.05
C LEU A 70 6.02 -7.60 5.35
N LEU A 71 4.69 -7.53 5.48
CA LEU A 71 4.04 -7.08 6.71
C LEU A 71 4.45 -7.95 7.89
N ARG A 72 4.33 -9.29 7.79
CA ARG A 72 4.71 -10.19 8.88
C ARG A 72 6.18 -10.02 9.30
N GLN A 73 7.08 -9.94 8.33
CA GLN A 73 8.51 -9.80 8.59
C GLN A 73 8.85 -8.45 9.24
N LEU A 74 8.31 -7.35 8.71
CA LEU A 74 8.69 -6.01 9.11
C LEU A 74 7.98 -5.54 10.39
N THR A 75 6.80 -6.08 10.73
CA THR A 75 6.12 -5.76 11.99
C THR A 75 6.58 -6.62 13.16
N ALA A 76 7.23 -7.77 12.92
CA ALA A 76 7.81 -8.60 13.98
C ALA A 76 9.00 -7.91 14.68
N VAL A 77 9.65 -6.93 14.03
CA VAL A 77 10.80 -6.20 14.58
C VAL A 77 10.31 -5.08 15.52
N PRO A 78 10.61 -5.14 16.84
CA PRO A 78 10.26 -4.08 17.78
C PRO A 78 10.86 -2.74 17.37
N ARG A 79 10.17 -1.64 17.70
CA ARG A 79 10.70 -0.30 17.43
C ARG A 79 11.98 -0.10 18.26
N GLU A 80 13.08 0.33 17.62
CA GLU A 80 14.13 0.99 18.39
C GLU A 80 13.51 2.23 19.06
N PRO A 81 13.74 2.45 20.36
CA PRO A 81 13.27 3.67 20.99
C PRO A 81 13.94 4.85 20.29
N ALA A 82 13.13 5.86 19.95
CA ALA A 82 13.68 7.12 19.47
C ALA A 82 14.57 7.70 20.59
N CYS A 83 15.81 8.07 20.24
CA CYS A 83 16.76 8.73 21.13
C CYS A 83 16.21 10.09 21.59
#